data_AF-A0A2A6L718-F1
#
_entry.id   AF-A0A2A6L718-F1
#
_cell.length_a   1.000
_cell.length_b   1.000
_cell.length_c   1.000
_cell.angle_alpha   90.00
_cell.angle_beta   90.00
_cell.angle_gamma   90.00
#
_symmetry.space_group_name_H-M   'P 1'
#
loop_
_entity.id
_entity.type
_entity.pdbx_description
1 polymer ?
#
loop_
_entity_poly.entity_id
_entity_poly.type
_entity_poly.pdbx_seq_one_letter_code
_entity_poly.pdbx_strand_id
1 'polypeptide(L)'
;MVSPSAAIVRALPTEGFHTFAPTKGGPMSSTSKKPYLTSSDLDMLQSVLDNAGYEARIAPDDGGGCNVAAMLLIKLFQEGVTSPAMLSQALEHYFGKLKTPPKPVTPVYDRYAIQGLPSDRRKTNLKPDARS
;
A
#
# COMPACT_ATOMS: atom_id res chain seq x y z
N MET A 1 -65.98 -6.09 56.93
CA MET A 1 -65.15 -6.90 56.00
C MET A 1 -63.70 -6.71 56.43
N VAL A 2 -63.00 -7.82 56.77
CA VAL A 2 -61.54 -7.97 57.00
C VAL A 2 -60.93 -7.12 58.15
N SER A 3 -60.07 -7.58 59.05
CA SER A 3 -59.59 -8.85 59.63
C SER A 3 -58.56 -8.43 60.72
N PRO A 4 -58.35 -9.17 61.83
CA PRO A 4 -57.45 -8.77 62.92
C PRO A 4 -56.03 -9.38 62.84
N SER A 5 -55.09 -8.75 63.56
CA SER A 5 -53.97 -9.27 64.38
C SER A 5 -52.93 -10.28 63.85
N ALA A 6 -51.64 -9.99 64.08
CA ALA A 6 -50.51 -10.87 64.52
C ALA A 6 -49.16 -10.22 64.12
N ALA A 7 -48.28 -9.77 65.03
CA ALA A 7 -47.33 -10.53 65.86
C ALA A 7 -46.20 -11.23 65.07
N ILE A 8 -45.01 -11.34 65.70
CA ILE A 8 -43.79 -12.15 65.39
C ILE A 8 -42.59 -11.26 65.03
N VAL A 9 -41.60 -11.03 65.91
CA VAL A 9 -40.61 -11.89 66.62
C VAL A 9 -39.22 -11.73 65.98
N ARG A 10 -38.24 -11.54 66.85
CA ARG A 10 -36.81 -11.38 66.59
C ARG A 10 -36.23 -12.49 65.70
N ALA A 11 -35.22 -12.13 64.91
CA ALA A 11 -34.01 -12.93 64.74
C ALA A 11 -32.84 -12.05 64.29
N LEU A 12 -31.81 -11.92 65.13
CA LEU A 12 -30.41 -11.76 64.70
C LEU A 12 -29.86 -13.17 64.54
N PRO A 13 -29.28 -13.50 63.38
CA PRO A 13 -27.88 -13.97 63.32
C PRO A 13 -27.22 -13.44 62.02
N THR A 14 -25.94 -13.53 61.70
CA THR A 14 -24.68 -13.96 62.31
C THR A 14 -23.65 -13.65 61.23
N GLU A 15 -22.54 -13.04 61.62
CA GLU A 15 -21.18 -13.18 61.06
C GLU A 15 -21.03 -13.47 59.56
N GLY A 16 -20.46 -12.49 58.84
CA GLY A 16 -19.92 -12.68 57.50
C GLY A 16 -18.76 -11.72 57.27
N PHE A 17 -17.57 -12.11 57.72
CA PHE A 17 -16.31 -11.46 57.38
C PHE A 17 -16.12 -11.46 55.86
N HIS A 18 -16.48 -10.38 55.18
CA HIS A 18 -15.98 -10.14 53.83
C HIS A 18 -14.62 -9.46 53.93
N THR A 19 -13.61 -10.34 54.06
CA THR A 19 -12.25 -10.06 53.60
C THR A 19 -12.33 -9.47 52.20
N PHE A 20 -11.97 -8.19 52.07
CA PHE A 20 -11.70 -7.57 50.78
C PHE A 20 -10.50 -8.29 50.17
N ALA A 21 -10.77 -9.28 49.33
CA ALA A 21 -9.75 -9.84 48.47
C ALA A 21 -9.24 -8.71 47.56
N PRO A 22 -7.93 -8.47 47.48
CA PRO A 22 -7.40 -7.63 46.43
C PRO A 22 -7.62 -8.38 45.12
N THR A 23 -8.62 -7.96 44.34
CA THR A 23 -8.74 -8.38 42.95
C THR A 23 -7.49 -7.86 42.25
N LYS A 24 -6.51 -8.75 42.18
CA LYS A 24 -5.30 -8.67 41.38
C LYS A 24 -5.71 -8.22 39.99
N GLY A 25 -5.55 -6.92 39.73
CA GLY A 25 -5.56 -6.38 38.38
C GLY A 25 -4.43 -7.04 37.63
N GLY A 26 -4.74 -8.15 36.96
CA GLY A 26 -3.85 -8.69 35.95
C GLY A 26 -3.65 -7.58 34.93
N PRO A 27 -2.41 -7.28 34.50
CA PRO A 27 -2.22 -6.38 33.38
C PRO A 27 -3.04 -6.96 32.22
N MET A 28 -3.97 -6.18 31.68
CA MET A 28 -4.54 -6.46 30.36
C MET A 28 -3.39 -6.38 29.38
N SER A 29 -2.69 -7.49 29.25
CA SER A 29 -1.66 -7.69 28.26
C SER A 29 -2.40 -7.93 26.95
N SER A 30 -2.82 -6.83 26.30
CA SER A 30 -3.25 -6.85 24.92
C SER A 30 -2.03 -7.21 24.09
N THR A 31 -1.75 -8.51 23.98
CA THR A 31 -0.79 -9.03 23.03
C THR A 31 -1.39 -8.79 21.65
N SER A 32 -1.16 -7.61 21.07
CA SER A 32 -1.48 -7.39 19.65
C SER A 32 -0.62 -8.37 18.88
N LYS A 33 -1.21 -9.50 18.50
CA LYS A 33 -0.57 -10.52 17.68
C LYS A 33 -0.37 -9.86 16.32
N LYS A 34 0.79 -9.24 16.13
CA LYS A 34 1.17 -8.61 14.87
C LYS A 34 0.93 -9.66 13.79
N PRO A 35 0.10 -9.39 12.77
CA PRO A 35 -0.16 -10.38 11.75
C PRO A 35 1.17 -10.76 11.12
N TYR A 36 1.49 -12.05 11.18
CA TYR A 36 2.65 -12.58 10.50
C TYR A 36 2.40 -12.40 9.01
N LEU A 37 3.32 -11.74 8.31
CA LEU A 37 3.23 -11.59 6.86
C LEU A 37 3.39 -12.98 6.23
N THR A 38 2.39 -13.42 5.49
CA THR A 38 2.49 -14.60 4.66
C THR A 38 3.27 -14.29 3.39
N SER A 39 3.74 -15.31 2.68
CA SER A 39 4.40 -15.10 1.37
C SER A 39 3.49 -14.37 0.39
N SER A 40 2.18 -14.67 0.40
CA SER A 40 1.19 -13.99 -0.45
C SER A 40 1.07 -12.50 -0.11
N ASP A 41 1.19 -12.14 1.17
CA ASP A 41 1.15 -10.74 1.60
C ASP A 41 2.40 -10.02 1.13
N LEU A 42 3.57 -10.66 1.23
CA LEU A 42 4.84 -10.10 0.75
C LEU A 42 4.80 -9.86 -0.77
N ASP A 43 4.28 -10.81 -1.54
CA ASP A 43 4.12 -10.66 -2.99
C ASP A 43 3.16 -9.51 -3.34
N MET A 44 2.06 -9.39 -2.61
CA MET A 44 1.13 -8.27 -2.78
C MET A 44 1.80 -6.93 -2.46
N LEU A 45 2.50 -6.83 -1.33
CA LEU A 45 3.21 -5.60 -0.94
C LEU A 45 4.32 -5.24 -1.96
N GLN A 46 5.04 -6.24 -2.46
CA GLN A 46 6.03 -6.06 -3.53
C GLN A 46 5.37 -5.52 -4.80
N SER A 47 4.23 -6.09 -5.21
CA SER A 47 3.50 -5.62 -6.38
C SER A 47 3.03 -4.17 -6.25
N VAL A 48 2.68 -3.72 -5.03
CA VAL A 48 2.30 -2.32 -4.78
C VAL A 48 3.50 -1.39 -4.96
N LEU A 49 4.69 -1.79 -4.51
CA LEU A 49 5.93 -1.03 -4.70
C LEU A 49 6.28 -0.92 -6.19
N ASP A 50 6.23 -2.05 -6.91
CA ASP A 50 6.56 -2.11 -8.33
C ASP A 50 5.60 -1.24 -9.15
N ASN A 51 4.29 -1.33 -8.90
CA ASN A 51 3.27 -0.52 -9.57
C ASN A 51 3.41 0.98 -9.27
N ALA A 52 3.86 1.32 -8.07
CA ALA A 52 4.15 2.70 -7.69
C ALA A 52 5.52 3.20 -8.20
N GLY A 53 6.32 2.34 -8.84
CA GLY A 53 7.61 2.69 -9.45
C GLY A 53 8.80 2.68 -8.48
N TYR A 54 8.70 1.99 -7.35
CA TYR A 54 9.80 1.83 -6.40
C TYR A 54 10.62 0.57 -6.73
N GLU A 55 11.94 0.73 -6.95
CA GLU A 55 12.90 -0.38 -7.08
C GLU A 55 13.26 -1.03 -5.71
N ALA A 56 12.31 -1.11 -4.80
CA ALA A 56 12.50 -1.66 -3.47
C ALA A 56 12.14 -3.14 -3.44
N ARG A 57 12.99 -4.01 -2.87
CA ARG A 57 12.65 -5.41 -2.62
C ARG A 57 12.32 -5.64 -1.16
N ILE A 58 11.21 -6.32 -0.89
CA ILE A 58 10.84 -6.78 0.44
C ILE A 58 11.50 -8.14 0.67
N ALA A 59 12.73 -8.14 1.17
CA ALA A 59 13.45 -9.36 1.52
C ALA A 59 13.19 -9.73 3.00
N PRO A 60 12.94 -11.02 3.31
CA PRO A 60 12.71 -11.46 4.68
C PRO A 60 13.99 -11.56 5.53
N ASP A 61 15.18 -11.56 4.93
CA ASP A 61 16.44 -11.82 5.64
C ASP A 61 17.68 -11.31 4.90
N ASP A 62 17.75 -10.02 4.56
CA ASP A 62 19.02 -9.47 4.08
C ASP A 62 19.34 -8.21 4.87
N GLY A 63 20.48 -8.22 5.55
CA GLY A 63 20.99 -7.12 6.37
C GLY A 63 21.27 -5.83 5.59
N GLY A 64 20.87 -5.74 4.32
CA GLY A 64 20.76 -4.52 3.54
C GLY A 64 19.53 -3.73 3.96
N GLY A 65 19.73 -2.50 4.45
CA GLY A 65 18.68 -1.65 5.02
C GLY A 65 17.38 -1.67 4.22
N CYS A 66 16.28 -2.01 4.90
CA CYS A 66 14.94 -2.04 4.32
C CYS A 66 14.60 -0.66 3.75
N ASN A 67 14.16 -0.62 2.50
CA ASN A 67 13.69 0.62 1.88
C ASN A 67 12.55 1.23 2.72
N VAL A 68 12.58 2.55 2.94
CA VAL A 68 11.60 3.27 3.78
C VAL A 68 10.16 3.06 3.30
N ALA A 69 9.94 3.00 1.98
CA ALA A 69 8.62 2.74 1.40
C ALA A 69 8.12 1.32 1.72
N ALA A 70 8.99 0.31 1.59
CA ALA A 70 8.68 -1.06 1.97
C ALA A 70 8.34 -1.17 3.47
N MET A 71 9.11 -0.47 4.31
CA MET A 71 8.91 -0.46 5.76
C MET A 71 7.57 0.19 6.15
N LEU A 72 7.19 1.27 5.45
CA LEU A 72 5.87 1.90 5.61
C LEU A 72 4.74 0.93 5.26
N LEU A 73 4.85 0.23 4.12
CA LEU A 73 3.85 -0.73 3.68
C LEU A 73 3.66 -1.88 4.67
N ILE A 74 4.75 -2.46 5.17
CA ILE A 74 4.71 -3.51 6.19
C ILE A 74 3.99 -3.01 7.44
N LYS A 75 4.31 -1.79 7.88
CA LYS A 75 3.67 -1.19 9.06
C LYS A 75 2.17 -0.99 8.86
N LEU A 76 1.76 -0.40 7.73
CA LEU A 76 0.35 -0.18 7.41
C LEU A 76 -0.43 -1.49 7.30
N PHE A 77 0.19 -2.52 6.72
CA PHE A 77 -0.42 -3.85 6.64
C PHE A 77 -0.62 -4.47 8.03
N GLN A 78 0.37 -4.34 8.92
CA GLN A 78 0.25 -4.78 10.31
C GLN A 78 -0.79 -4.00 11.11
N GLU A 79 -1.05 -2.74 10.74
CA GLU A 79 -2.14 -1.91 11.29
C GLU A 79 -3.52 -2.28 10.71
N GLY A 80 -3.57 -3.18 9.70
CA GLY A 80 -4.81 -3.71 9.13
C GLY A 80 -5.16 -3.16 7.75
N VAL A 81 -4.31 -2.32 7.14
CA VAL A 81 -4.50 -1.84 5.77
C VAL A 81 -4.04 -2.91 4.79
N THR A 82 -4.95 -3.76 4.35
CA THR A 82 -4.64 -4.90 3.46
C THR A 82 -5.00 -4.64 2.00
N SER A 83 -5.69 -3.54 1.69
CA SER A 83 -6.09 -3.21 0.32
C SER A 83 -4.91 -2.63 -0.48
N PRO A 84 -4.53 -3.23 -1.62
CA PRO A 84 -3.44 -2.72 -2.47
C PRO A 84 -3.63 -1.27 -2.91
N ALA A 85 -4.86 -0.87 -3.23
CA ALA A 85 -5.18 0.49 -3.66
C ALA A 85 -4.96 1.51 -2.52
N MET A 86 -5.35 1.15 -1.29
CA MET A 86 -5.12 2.00 -0.12
C MET A 86 -3.64 2.13 0.20
N LEU A 87 -2.89 1.04 0.07
CA LEU A 87 -1.44 1.02 0.26
C LEU A 87 -0.71 1.89 -0.77
N SER A 88 -1.11 1.82 -2.04
CA SER A 88 -0.59 2.69 -3.10
C SER A 88 -0.91 4.17 -2.83
N GLN A 89 -2.15 4.48 -2.43
CA GLN A 89 -2.54 5.83 -2.06
C GLN A 89 -1.76 6.35 -0.84
N ALA A 90 -1.46 5.48 0.13
CA ALA A 90 -0.63 5.83 1.27
C ALA A 90 0.81 6.17 0.81
N LEU A 91 1.40 5.44 -0.13
CA LEU A 91 2.70 5.80 -0.70
C LEU A 91 2.66 7.19 -1.34
N GLU A 92 1.65 7.49 -2.15
CA GLU A 92 1.48 8.81 -2.75
C GLU A 92 1.31 9.92 -1.70
N HIS A 93 0.60 9.63 -0.60
CA HIS A 93 0.39 10.59 0.47
C HIS A 93 1.68 10.86 1.27
N TYR A 94 2.44 9.82 1.59
CA TYR A 94 3.64 9.92 2.44
C TYR A 94 4.87 10.44 1.68
N PHE A 95 5.06 10.04 0.43
CA PHE A 95 6.24 10.40 -0.37
C PHE A 95 5.94 11.40 -1.49
N GLY A 96 4.66 11.75 -1.67
CA GLY A 96 4.20 12.48 -2.84
C GLY A 96 3.99 11.55 -4.04
N LYS A 97 3.40 12.10 -5.10
CA LYS A 97 3.19 11.35 -6.34
C LYS A 97 4.53 11.12 -7.04
N LEU A 98 4.96 9.87 -7.16
CA LEU A 98 5.99 9.53 -8.13
C LEU A 98 5.41 9.86 -9.51
N LYS A 99 6.09 10.76 -10.24
CA LYS A 99 5.73 11.07 -11.61
C LYS A 99 5.82 9.77 -12.40
N THR A 100 4.68 9.25 -12.86
CA THR A 100 4.64 8.12 -13.79
C THR A 100 5.65 8.39 -14.90
N PRO A 101 6.51 7.41 -15.26
CA PRO A 101 7.47 7.58 -16.34
C PRO A 101 6.72 8.13 -17.56
N PRO A 102 7.18 9.23 -18.18
CA PRO A 102 6.52 9.75 -19.37
C PRO A 102 6.42 8.59 -20.38
N LYS A 103 5.21 8.40 -20.92
CA LYS A 103 4.98 7.38 -21.96
C LYS A 103 6.06 7.54 -23.02
N PRO A 104 6.71 6.44 -23.47
CA PRO A 104 7.72 6.52 -24.51
C PRO A 104 7.07 7.15 -25.74
N VAL A 105 7.41 8.42 -25.99
CA VAL A 105 7.00 9.13 -27.19
C VAL A 105 7.88 8.54 -28.28
N THR A 106 7.28 7.80 -29.21
CA THR A 106 7.98 7.44 -30.44
C THR A 106 8.25 8.75 -31.19
N PRO A 107 9.51 9.15 -31.38
CA PRO A 107 9.80 10.31 -32.21
C PRO A 107 9.25 10.06 -33.62
N VAL A 108 8.37 10.95 -34.07
CA VAL A 108 7.89 10.96 -35.45
C VAL A 108 9.05 11.45 -36.31
N TYR A 109 9.83 10.52 -36.85
CA TYR A 109 10.91 10.86 -37.77
C TYR A 109 10.35 11.14 -39.16
N ASP A 110 10.58 12.34 -39.66
CA ASP A 110 10.35 12.65 -41.06
C ASP A 110 11.42 11.93 -41.92
N ARG A 111 10.97 11.13 -42.90
CA ARG A 111 11.88 10.40 -43.80
C ARG A 111 12.82 11.35 -44.54
N TYR A 112 12.38 12.56 -44.85
CA TYR A 112 13.20 13.57 -45.52
C TYR A 112 14.25 14.21 -44.59
N ALA A 113 14.02 14.19 -43.28
CA ALA A 113 15.03 14.63 -42.30
C ALA A 113 16.15 13.59 -42.12
N ILE A 114 15.86 12.30 -42.35
CA ILE A 114 16.86 11.22 -42.27
C ILE A 114 17.58 11.00 -43.61
N GLN A 115 16.85 11.00 -44.71
CA GLN A 115 17.36 10.59 -46.04
C GLN A 115 17.77 11.76 -46.92
N GLY A 116 17.49 13.00 -46.48
CA GLY A 116 17.67 14.19 -47.28
C GLY A 116 16.53 14.42 -48.29
N LEU A 117 16.49 15.63 -48.84
CA LEU A 117 15.49 16.01 -49.84
C LEU A 117 15.77 15.25 -51.16
N PRO A 118 14.75 14.68 -51.82
CA PRO A 118 14.93 14.04 -53.12
C PRO A 118 15.48 15.05 -54.14
N SER A 119 16.66 14.76 -54.68
CA SER A 119 17.29 15.57 -55.71
C SER A 119 16.52 15.38 -57.02
N ASP A 120 15.70 16.38 -57.39
CA ASP A 120 14.98 16.37 -58.65
C ASP A 120 15.98 16.30 -59.81
N ARG A 121 15.99 15.14 -60.49
CA ARG A 121 16.84 14.91 -61.65
C ARG A 121 16.37 15.86 -62.76
N ARG A 122 17.07 16.98 -62.89
CA ARG A 122 16.98 17.93 -64.00
C ARG A 122 16.84 17.17 -65.32
N LYS A 123 15.65 17.17 -65.90
CA LYS A 123 15.42 16.73 -67.27
C LYS A 123 16.02 17.78 -68.19
N THR A 124 17.28 17.60 -68.58
CA THR A 124 17.87 18.38 -69.67
C THR A 124 17.23 17.94 -70.97
N ASN A 125 16.24 18.70 -71.42
CA ASN A 125 15.67 18.60 -72.76
C ASN A 125 16.75 18.97 -73.79
N LEU A 126 17.56 17.99 -74.21
CA LEU A 126 18.46 18.12 -75.35
C LEU A 126 17.66 17.78 -76.60
N LYS A 127 17.25 18.84 -77.31
CA LYS A 127 16.66 18.76 -78.65
C LYS A 127 17.78 18.37 -79.63
N PRO A 128 17.61 17.31 -80.46
CA PRO A 128 18.63 16.96 -81.44
C PRO A 128 18.58 17.98 -82.58
N ASP A 129 19.68 18.70 -82.77
CA ASP A 129 19.86 19.59 -83.91
C ASP A 129 19.91 18.80 -85.22
N ALA A 130 19.23 19.36 -86.22
CA ALA A 130 19.03 18.77 -87.52
C ALA A 130 20.34 18.68 -88.31
N ARG A 131 20.52 17.50 -88.91
CA ARG A 131 21.55 17.14 -89.88
C ARG A 131 21.39 17.99 -91.15
N SER A 132 22.47 18.59 -91.62
CA SER A 132 22.63 19.00 -93.03
C SER A 132 23.91 18.40 -93.60
#